data_AF-A0A6P2RKJ1-F1
#
_entry.id   AF-A0A6P2RKJ1-F1
#
_cell.length_a   1.000
_cell.length_b   1.000
_cell.length_c   1.000
_cell.angle_alpha   90.00
_cell.angle_beta   90.00
_cell.angle_gamma   90.00
#
_symmetry.space_group_name_H-M   'P 1'
#
loop_
_entity.id
_entity.type
_entity.pdbx_description
1 polymer ?
#
loop_
_entity_poly.entity_id
_entity_poly.type
_entity_poly.pdbx_seq_one_letter_code
_entity_poly.pdbx_strand_id
1 'polypeptide(L)'
;MHAPPFRLARTANLSSSGGNLPAATGVRVDACCAPSRAQLTELKRRTRLSELDANLHCSIIGTCLTTHELRRLVPKFTDLDRQHASDLDIHHAAVELAIDGTAGAKALHKALDERYAGAIRAFDSAKDADALLVRWKEALKSGDIPPAYWALMTHPRTTMGVRQAAFGDLHMLSHLVGAANRADIRRLVALEEENAALHAKLERQQARLQEMSTQRDAALQERDALAARQNAQPLAAESVLRDEVHELREALAARDERLALHTSRREAAEQRIAAEQASARAMRARLDDLMAMVKTLRAEASAIEQAVQASADDPAERAADPLSILQGTRLVYVGGRPGSNRAIKRIVETAGGEVTLHDGGIEDRKGLLAAALPGAHMVVFPVDCIDHDSMNLLKRICERHHIAYYPLRTASVASFVELIGRLDAQARDVMAPDAATGDTPRFCLRHG
;
A
#
# COMPACT_ATOMS: atom_id res chain seq x y z
N MET A 1 63.07 94.36 10.72
CA MET A 1 62.51 93.48 9.69
C MET A 1 63.12 93.86 8.35
N HIS A 2 63.69 92.88 7.66
CA HIS A 2 64.55 93.01 6.48
C HIS A 2 63.83 93.56 5.25
N ALA A 3 64.50 94.44 4.51
CA ALA A 3 64.12 94.90 3.19
C ALA A 3 64.48 93.85 2.11
N PRO A 4 63.63 93.63 1.08
CA PRO A 4 63.90 92.67 0.01
C PRO A 4 64.95 93.15 -1.02
N PRO A 5 65.73 92.25 -1.64
CA PRO A 5 66.91 92.56 -2.44
C PRO A 5 66.62 92.61 -3.95
N PHE A 6 65.80 93.56 -4.42
CA PHE A 6 65.67 93.84 -5.86
C PHE A 6 65.23 95.29 -6.11
N ARG A 7 65.78 95.90 -7.18
CA ARG A 7 65.43 97.27 -7.61
C ARG A 7 64.07 97.29 -8.31
N LEU A 8 63.18 98.16 -7.86
CA LEU A 8 61.97 98.53 -8.60
C LEU A 8 62.37 99.28 -9.89
N ALA A 9 61.86 98.83 -11.04
CA ALA A 9 62.10 99.48 -12.31
C ALA A 9 61.42 100.86 -12.35
N ARG A 10 62.19 101.89 -12.68
CA ARG A 10 61.70 103.26 -12.90
C ARG A 10 60.80 103.29 -14.13
N THR A 11 59.58 103.78 -13.96
CA THR A 11 58.74 104.25 -15.05
C THR A 11 59.35 105.51 -15.66
N ALA A 12 59.73 105.46 -16.93
CA ALA A 12 59.98 106.67 -17.71
C ALA A 12 58.62 107.20 -18.18
N ASN A 13 58.21 108.32 -17.58
CA ASN A 13 57.03 109.07 -17.94
C ASN A 13 57.14 109.69 -19.35
N LEU A 14 56.12 109.41 -20.15
CA LEU A 14 55.28 110.35 -20.90
C LEU A 14 55.93 111.52 -21.65
N SER A 15 55.54 111.66 -22.93
CA SER A 15 55.08 112.94 -23.48
C SER A 15 54.10 112.69 -24.64
N SER A 16 52.81 112.81 -24.33
CA SER A 16 51.71 112.97 -25.27
C SER A 16 51.47 114.47 -25.44
N SER A 17 51.53 114.98 -26.67
CA SER A 17 50.89 116.24 -27.04
C SER A 17 50.28 116.08 -28.43
N GLY A 18 48.99 116.40 -28.54
CA GLY A 18 48.11 115.97 -29.62
C GLY A 18 48.09 116.87 -30.87
N GLY A 19 47.20 116.49 -31.78
CA GLY A 19 46.77 117.31 -32.92
C GLY A 19 46.54 116.54 -34.22
N ASN A 20 45.26 116.35 -34.56
CA ASN A 20 44.62 116.23 -35.89
C ASN A 20 45.15 115.26 -37.00
N LEU A 21 44.22 114.43 -37.49
CA LEU A 21 44.19 113.66 -38.76
C LEU A 21 44.22 114.58 -40.02
N PRO A 22 44.34 114.09 -41.30
CA PRO A 22 44.38 112.70 -41.81
C PRO A 22 45.44 112.41 -42.93
N ALA A 23 45.41 111.15 -43.42
CA ALA A 23 45.69 110.69 -44.80
C ALA A 23 47.09 110.14 -45.17
N ALA A 24 47.09 108.83 -45.42
CA ALA A 24 47.76 108.08 -46.49
C ALA A 24 49.18 108.50 -46.92
N THR A 25 50.17 107.71 -46.50
CA THR A 25 51.40 107.49 -47.26
C THR A 25 51.97 106.10 -46.98
N GLY A 26 52.29 105.36 -48.05
CA GLY A 26 52.80 104.00 -47.99
C GLY A 26 54.09 103.88 -47.21
N VAL A 27 54.12 102.87 -46.32
CA VAL A 27 55.34 102.48 -45.61
C VAL A 27 56.22 101.69 -46.57
N ARG A 28 57.25 102.36 -47.10
CA ARG A 28 58.47 101.67 -47.55
C ARG A 28 59.09 101.03 -46.32
N VAL A 29 59.06 99.70 -46.25
CA VAL A 29 59.76 98.96 -45.21
C VAL A 29 61.26 99.13 -45.43
N ASP A 30 61.94 99.74 -44.46
CA ASP A 30 63.39 99.85 -44.42
C ASP A 30 64.04 98.47 -44.53
N ALA A 31 64.78 98.25 -45.61
CA ALA A 31 65.45 96.99 -45.95
C ALA A 31 66.67 96.67 -45.05
N CYS A 32 66.79 97.29 -43.88
CA CYS A 32 67.89 97.06 -42.93
C CYS A 32 67.53 96.06 -41.81
N CYS A 33 66.25 95.66 -41.70
CA CYS A 33 65.77 94.71 -40.67
C CYS A 33 65.08 93.45 -41.25
N ALA A 34 65.27 93.17 -42.54
CA ALA A 34 64.77 91.92 -43.12
C ALA A 34 65.64 90.74 -42.61
N PRO A 35 65.04 89.67 -42.05
CA PRO A 35 65.80 88.52 -41.59
C PRO A 35 66.61 87.92 -42.74
N SER A 36 67.87 87.58 -42.47
CA SER A 36 68.76 87.01 -43.48
C SER A 36 68.18 85.70 -44.04
N ARG A 37 68.58 85.31 -45.25
CA ARG A 37 68.13 84.04 -45.86
C ARG A 37 68.44 82.83 -44.96
N ALA A 38 69.51 82.90 -44.17
CA ALA A 38 69.84 81.89 -43.15
C ALA A 38 68.82 81.89 -42.00
N GLN A 39 68.46 83.06 -41.45
CA GLN A 39 67.43 83.19 -40.41
C GLN A 39 66.05 82.75 -40.89
N LEU A 40 65.68 83.08 -42.14
CA LEU A 40 64.44 82.60 -42.77
C LEU A 40 64.42 81.08 -43.01
N THR A 41 65.58 80.47 -43.18
CA THR A 41 65.72 79.01 -43.32
C THR A 41 65.67 78.33 -41.95
N GLU A 42 66.27 78.93 -40.91
CA GLU A 42 66.12 78.49 -39.52
C GLU A 42 64.67 78.59 -39.04
N LEU A 43 63.93 79.63 -39.42
CA LEU A 43 62.49 79.76 -39.14
C LEU A 43 61.60 78.71 -39.85
N LYS A 44 62.17 77.95 -40.80
CA LYS A 44 61.46 76.91 -41.56
C LYS A 44 61.91 75.49 -41.19
N ARG A 45 62.90 75.31 -40.32
CA ARG A 45 63.37 73.97 -39.92
C ARG A 45 62.50 73.41 -38.80
N ARG A 46 62.34 72.08 -38.78
CA ARG A 46 61.71 71.38 -37.65
C ARG A 46 62.57 71.55 -36.41
N THR A 47 61.92 71.81 -35.27
CA THR A 47 62.61 71.90 -33.97
C THR A 47 63.17 70.53 -33.61
N ARG A 48 64.44 70.48 -33.19
CA ARG A 48 65.06 69.22 -32.75
C ARG A 48 64.57 68.84 -31.35
N LEU A 49 64.66 67.56 -31.01
CA LEU A 49 64.25 67.05 -29.69
C LEU A 49 64.92 67.85 -28.56
N SER A 50 66.24 68.00 -28.62
CA SER A 50 67.05 68.73 -27.63
C SER A 50 66.87 70.25 -27.64
N GLU A 51 66.11 70.80 -28.60
CA GLU A 51 65.77 72.23 -28.64
C GLU A 51 64.40 72.52 -27.97
N LEU A 52 63.68 71.48 -27.56
CA LEU A 52 62.41 71.61 -26.84
C LEU A 52 62.65 71.90 -25.36
N ASP A 53 61.64 72.44 -24.69
CA ASP A 53 61.69 72.72 -23.26
C ASP A 53 61.89 71.41 -22.47
N ALA A 54 62.74 71.45 -21.44
CA ALA A 54 63.06 70.31 -20.57
C ALA A 54 61.80 69.58 -20.08
N ASN A 55 60.75 70.33 -19.74
CA ASN A 55 59.50 69.80 -19.19
C ASN A 55 58.66 68.99 -20.20
N LEU A 56 58.91 69.14 -21.50
CA LEU A 56 58.17 68.43 -22.55
C LEU A 56 58.76 67.04 -22.84
N HIS A 57 60.04 66.81 -22.54
CA HIS A 57 60.73 65.56 -22.90
C HIS A 57 60.09 64.33 -22.27
N CYS A 58 59.75 64.36 -20.98
CA CYS A 58 59.08 63.25 -20.30
C CYS A 58 57.77 62.87 -21.01
N SER A 59 56.95 63.85 -21.39
CA SER A 59 55.70 63.59 -22.13
C SER A 59 55.92 63.03 -23.52
N ILE A 60 56.92 63.52 -24.26
CA ILE A 60 57.24 63.07 -25.61
C ILE A 60 57.76 61.64 -25.55
N ILE A 61 58.76 61.38 -24.70
CA ILE A 61 59.36 60.06 -24.54
C ILE A 61 58.34 59.05 -24.03
N GLY A 62 57.57 59.40 -23.00
CA GLY A 62 56.60 58.50 -22.37
C GLY A 62 55.39 58.17 -23.24
N THR A 63 55.05 59.04 -24.20
CA THR A 63 53.90 58.84 -25.10
C THR A 63 54.31 58.27 -26.44
N CYS A 64 55.46 58.70 -26.97
CA CYS A 64 55.88 58.42 -28.35
C CYS A 64 56.87 57.26 -28.46
N LEU A 65 57.39 56.75 -27.35
CA LEU A 65 58.24 55.57 -27.33
C LEU A 65 57.73 54.59 -26.29
N THR A 66 57.64 53.32 -26.69
CA THR A 66 57.32 52.23 -25.79
C THR A 66 58.53 51.93 -24.91
N THR A 67 58.27 51.40 -23.72
CA THR A 67 59.32 50.90 -22.82
C THR A 67 60.27 49.93 -23.52
N HIS A 68 59.76 49.05 -24.39
CA HIS A 68 60.59 48.10 -25.14
C HIS A 68 61.59 48.79 -26.09
N GLU A 69 61.14 49.83 -26.79
CA GLU A 69 62.00 50.62 -27.68
C GLU A 69 63.07 51.38 -26.89
N LEU A 70 62.69 52.00 -25.76
CA LEU A 70 63.64 52.66 -24.87
C LEU A 70 64.69 51.70 -24.34
N ARG A 71 64.28 50.51 -23.87
CA ARG A 71 65.19 49.45 -23.40
C ARG A 71 66.18 48.98 -24.47
N ARG A 72 65.83 49.09 -25.75
CA ARG A 72 66.74 48.75 -26.85
C ARG A 72 67.71 49.88 -27.20
N LEU A 73 67.31 51.13 -26.98
CA LEU A 73 68.04 52.31 -27.44
C LEU A 73 68.93 52.94 -26.35
N VAL A 74 68.38 53.14 -25.15
CA VAL A 74 69.02 53.89 -24.05
C VAL A 74 70.32 53.25 -23.54
N PRO A 75 70.41 51.92 -23.35
CA PRO A 75 71.65 51.25 -22.93
C PRO A 75 72.83 51.39 -23.90
N LYS A 76 72.62 51.87 -25.14
CA LYS A 76 73.71 52.10 -26.09
C LYS A 76 74.49 53.40 -25.82
N PHE A 77 73.93 54.26 -24.98
CA PHE A 77 74.45 55.60 -24.69
C PHE A 77 74.60 55.85 -23.18
N THR A 78 74.33 54.84 -22.36
CA THR A 78 74.34 54.89 -20.89
C THR A 78 74.85 53.56 -20.34
N ASP A 79 75.26 53.53 -19.07
CA ASP A 79 75.75 52.32 -18.39
C ASP A 79 74.61 51.43 -17.84
N LEU A 80 73.36 51.67 -18.26
CA LEU A 80 72.21 50.92 -17.78
C LEU A 80 72.14 49.52 -18.38
N ASP A 81 71.87 48.53 -17.54
CA ASP A 81 71.60 47.15 -17.99
C ASP A 81 70.18 47.05 -18.57
N ARG A 82 70.10 46.59 -19.82
CA ARG A 82 68.83 46.43 -20.56
C ARG A 82 67.80 45.52 -19.86
N GLN A 83 68.25 44.46 -19.19
CA GLN A 83 67.41 43.43 -18.58
C GLN A 83 67.06 43.77 -17.13
N HIS A 84 68.00 44.38 -16.39
CA HIS A 84 67.87 44.58 -14.95
C HIS A 84 67.41 45.99 -14.53
N ALA A 85 67.66 47.02 -15.36
CA ALA A 85 67.20 48.38 -15.04
C ALA A 85 65.67 48.43 -14.98
N SER A 86 65.09 49.23 -14.09
CA SER A 86 63.63 49.41 -14.04
C SER A 86 63.13 50.20 -15.25
N ASP A 87 61.84 50.10 -15.56
CA ASP A 87 61.22 50.91 -16.63
C ASP A 87 61.38 52.41 -16.37
N LEU A 88 61.37 52.80 -15.09
CA LEU A 88 61.55 54.17 -14.64
C LEU A 88 62.99 54.66 -14.92
N ASP A 89 64.00 53.85 -14.58
CA ASP A 89 65.41 54.22 -14.79
C ASP A 89 65.71 54.39 -16.28
N ILE A 90 65.20 53.47 -17.11
CA ILE A 90 65.34 53.54 -18.57
C ILE A 90 64.63 54.78 -19.13
N HIS A 91 63.45 55.13 -18.61
CA HIS A 91 62.72 56.32 -19.03
C HIS A 91 63.44 57.61 -18.62
N HIS A 92 63.90 57.73 -17.36
CA HIS A 92 64.64 58.90 -16.89
C HIS A 92 65.93 59.12 -17.68
N ALA A 93 66.70 58.06 -17.90
CA ALA A 93 67.91 58.15 -18.73
C ALA A 93 67.59 58.55 -20.17
N ALA A 94 66.46 58.11 -20.75
CA ALA A 94 66.03 58.60 -22.06
C ALA A 94 65.72 60.10 -22.06
N VAL A 95 65.10 60.61 -20.99
CA VAL A 95 64.79 62.03 -20.82
C VAL A 95 66.07 62.86 -20.67
N GLU A 96 67.02 62.41 -19.85
CA GLU A 96 68.34 63.04 -19.69
C GLU A 96 69.09 63.09 -21.03
N LEU A 97 69.16 61.96 -21.74
CA LEU A 97 69.76 61.91 -23.08
C LEU A 97 69.09 62.89 -24.05
N ALA A 98 67.78 63.11 -23.95
CA ALA A 98 67.05 64.04 -24.80
C ALA A 98 67.40 65.51 -24.48
N ILE A 99 67.59 65.84 -23.20
CA ILE A 99 67.99 67.17 -22.72
C ILE A 99 69.44 67.49 -23.11
N ASP A 100 70.36 66.54 -22.94
CA ASP A 100 71.80 66.75 -23.14
C ASP A 100 72.18 67.09 -24.60
N GLY A 101 71.32 66.73 -25.56
CA GLY A 101 71.53 67.05 -26.98
C GLY A 101 72.70 66.31 -27.65
N THR A 102 73.25 65.29 -26.98
CA THR A 102 74.39 64.49 -27.45
C THR A 102 73.97 63.38 -28.42
N ALA A 103 74.77 62.33 -28.58
CA ALA A 103 74.49 61.22 -29.51
C ALA A 103 73.17 60.50 -29.18
N GLY A 104 72.81 60.38 -27.90
CA GLY A 104 71.55 59.78 -27.47
C GLY A 104 70.32 60.58 -27.92
N ALA A 105 70.33 61.91 -27.76
CA ALA A 105 69.26 62.79 -28.25
C ALA A 105 69.02 62.62 -29.76
N LYS A 106 70.10 62.54 -30.55
CA LYS A 106 70.03 62.36 -32.01
C LYS A 106 69.44 61.00 -32.37
N ALA A 107 69.81 59.95 -31.64
CA ALA A 107 69.27 58.61 -31.85
C ALA A 107 67.77 58.54 -31.51
N LEU A 108 67.35 59.16 -30.40
CA LEU A 108 65.94 59.28 -30.00
C LEU A 108 65.13 60.07 -31.05
N HIS A 109 65.63 61.23 -31.46
CA HIS A 109 65.00 62.06 -32.48
C HIS A 109 64.85 61.31 -33.81
N LYS A 110 65.90 60.60 -34.24
CA LYS A 110 65.88 59.78 -35.45
C LYS A 110 64.83 58.65 -35.36
N ALA A 111 64.77 57.96 -34.22
CA ALA A 111 63.80 56.88 -34.02
C ALA A 111 62.35 57.40 -34.08
N LEU A 112 62.08 58.56 -33.48
CA LEU A 112 60.77 59.23 -33.53
C LEU A 112 60.41 59.69 -34.95
N ASP A 113 61.37 60.27 -35.68
CA ASP A 113 61.18 60.69 -37.07
C ASP A 113 60.91 59.52 -38.01
N GLU A 114 61.66 58.43 -37.88
CA GLU A 114 61.44 57.22 -38.68
C GLU A 114 60.08 56.58 -38.37
N ARG A 115 59.72 56.47 -37.10
CA ARG A 115 58.45 55.87 -36.66
C ARG A 115 57.25 56.67 -37.13
N TYR A 116 57.33 57.99 -37.06
CA TYR A 116 56.21 58.89 -37.29
C TYR A 116 56.33 59.70 -38.58
N ALA A 117 57.15 59.23 -39.53
CA ALA A 117 57.36 59.88 -40.83
C ALA A 117 56.04 60.18 -41.56
N GLY A 118 55.05 59.28 -41.48
CA GLY A 118 53.73 59.49 -42.07
C GLY A 118 52.98 60.66 -41.45
N ALA A 119 53.00 60.78 -40.13
CA ALA A 119 52.33 61.87 -39.41
C ALA A 119 53.05 63.21 -39.62
N ILE A 120 54.38 63.20 -39.66
CA ILE A 120 55.18 64.39 -40.01
C ILE A 120 54.74 64.93 -41.38
N ARG A 121 54.68 64.07 -42.41
CA ARG A 121 54.22 64.45 -43.76
C ARG A 121 52.79 64.97 -43.78
N ALA A 122 51.90 64.41 -42.96
CA ALA A 122 50.52 64.88 -42.87
C ALA A 122 50.44 66.30 -42.26
N PHE A 123 51.25 66.57 -41.24
CA PHE A 123 51.32 67.87 -40.57
C PHE A 123 52.01 68.95 -41.39
N ASP A 124 52.91 68.60 -42.33
CA ASP A 124 53.57 69.56 -43.24
C ASP A 124 52.57 70.41 -44.06
N SER A 125 51.34 69.92 -44.24
CA SER A 125 50.26 70.66 -44.92
C SER A 125 49.72 71.85 -44.11
N ALA A 126 49.95 71.90 -42.79
CA ALA A 126 49.47 72.94 -41.90
C ALA A 126 50.36 74.20 -41.99
N LYS A 127 49.77 75.32 -42.42
CA LYS A 127 50.52 76.55 -42.75
C LYS A 127 50.66 77.53 -41.59
N ASP A 128 49.87 77.35 -40.53
CA ASP A 128 49.78 78.24 -39.37
C ASP A 128 49.46 77.46 -38.07
N ALA A 129 49.45 78.18 -36.95
CA ALA A 129 49.20 77.62 -35.63
C ALA A 129 47.79 77.04 -35.46
N ASP A 130 46.78 77.66 -36.09
CA ASP A 130 45.39 77.22 -35.98
C ASP A 130 45.17 75.90 -36.72
N ALA A 131 45.73 75.76 -37.93
CA ALA A 131 45.71 74.52 -38.70
C ALA A 131 46.38 73.36 -37.93
N LEU A 132 47.46 73.63 -37.18
CA LEU A 132 48.12 72.63 -36.34
C LEU A 132 47.22 72.18 -35.18
N LEU A 133 46.52 73.12 -34.53
CA LEU A 133 45.59 72.80 -33.44
C LEU A 133 44.37 72.02 -33.94
N VAL A 134 43.86 72.33 -35.14
CA VAL A 134 42.76 71.55 -35.74
C VAL A 134 43.19 70.10 -35.96
N ARG A 135 44.36 69.89 -36.59
CA ARG A 135 44.93 68.55 -36.81
C ARG A 135 45.17 67.79 -35.50
N TRP A 136 45.64 68.48 -34.46
CA TRP A 136 45.80 67.90 -33.12
C TRP A 136 44.47 67.45 -32.51
N LYS A 137 43.44 68.30 -32.57
CA LYS A 137 42.11 67.97 -32.06
C LYS A 137 41.46 66.81 -32.81
N GLU A 138 41.74 66.65 -34.10
CA GLU A 138 41.31 65.49 -34.88
C GLU A 138 42.00 64.21 -34.38
N ALA A 139 43.33 64.26 -34.17
CA ALA A 139 44.08 63.12 -33.65
C ALA A 139 43.67 62.72 -32.22
N LEU A 140 43.33 63.69 -31.37
CA LEU A 140 42.75 63.41 -30.04
C LEU A 140 41.42 62.65 -30.13
N LYS A 141 40.60 62.97 -31.13
CA LYS A 141 39.31 62.28 -31.35
C LYS A 141 39.49 60.88 -31.94
N SER A 142 40.46 60.68 -32.84
CA SER A 142 40.72 59.38 -33.46
C SER A 142 41.55 58.44 -32.58
N GLY A 143 42.26 58.98 -31.58
CA GLY A 143 43.17 58.21 -30.72
C GLY A 143 44.59 58.11 -31.27
N ASP A 144 44.90 58.74 -32.41
CA ASP A 144 46.24 58.73 -33.03
C ASP A 144 47.19 59.74 -32.36
N ILE A 145 47.31 59.63 -31.03
CA ILE A 145 47.94 60.65 -30.19
C ILE A 145 49.47 60.66 -30.32
N PRO A 146 50.20 59.54 -30.12
CA PRO A 146 51.66 59.54 -30.26
C PRO A 146 52.19 60.10 -31.60
N PRO A 147 51.66 59.68 -32.78
CA PRO A 147 52.15 60.20 -34.06
C PRO A 147 51.88 61.70 -34.24
N ALA A 148 50.68 62.17 -33.89
CA ALA A 148 50.30 63.57 -34.02
C ALA A 148 51.07 64.46 -33.03
N TYR A 149 51.30 63.98 -31.81
CA TYR A 149 52.02 64.71 -30.78
C TYR A 149 53.46 65.01 -31.20
N TRP A 150 54.20 64.00 -31.70
CA TRP A 150 55.57 64.21 -32.19
C TRP A 150 55.63 65.17 -33.39
N ALA A 151 54.75 64.97 -34.37
CA ALA A 151 54.67 65.81 -35.55
C ALA A 151 54.40 67.28 -35.17
N LEU A 152 53.44 67.53 -34.29
CA LEU A 152 53.12 68.87 -33.80
C LEU A 152 54.26 69.49 -32.99
N MET A 153 54.89 68.77 -32.05
CA MET A 153 55.92 69.32 -31.18
C MET A 153 57.14 69.86 -31.94
N THR A 154 57.47 69.20 -33.06
CA THR A 154 58.64 69.51 -33.88
C THR A 154 58.34 70.37 -35.11
N HIS A 155 57.08 70.63 -35.43
CA HIS A 155 56.71 71.34 -36.66
C HIS A 155 57.23 72.79 -36.69
N PRO A 156 57.72 73.32 -37.84
CA PRO A 156 58.38 74.64 -37.89
C PRO A 156 57.47 75.83 -37.54
N ARG A 157 56.15 75.65 -37.70
CA ARG A 157 55.13 76.67 -37.39
C ARG A 157 54.54 76.55 -35.99
N THR A 158 55.00 75.58 -35.19
CA THR A 158 54.48 75.38 -33.84
C THR A 158 54.95 76.49 -32.91
N THR A 159 54.01 77.21 -32.32
CA THR A 159 54.28 78.22 -31.29
C THR A 159 54.28 77.60 -29.90
N MET A 160 54.80 78.34 -28.90
CA MET A 160 54.75 77.89 -27.50
C MET A 160 53.32 77.61 -27.03
N GLY A 161 52.35 78.45 -27.41
CA GLY A 161 50.94 78.24 -27.07
C GLY A 161 50.36 76.95 -27.64
N VAL A 162 50.75 76.58 -28.87
CA VAL A 162 50.32 75.31 -29.49
C VAL A 162 50.92 74.10 -28.76
N ARG A 163 52.21 74.16 -28.36
CA ARG A 163 52.84 73.10 -27.55
C ARG A 163 52.16 72.96 -26.19
N GLN A 164 51.88 74.07 -25.51
CA GLN A 164 51.23 74.06 -24.21
C GLN A 164 49.81 73.48 -24.28
N ALA A 165 49.04 73.82 -25.31
CA ALA A 165 47.72 73.25 -25.52
C ALA A 165 47.79 71.72 -25.71
N ALA A 166 48.66 71.25 -26.60
CA ALA A 166 48.81 69.81 -26.86
C ALA A 166 49.34 69.04 -25.65
N PHE A 167 50.31 69.60 -24.93
CA PHE A 167 50.82 69.02 -23.68
C PHE A 167 49.73 68.96 -22.61
N GLY A 168 48.92 70.02 -22.45
CA GLY A 168 47.83 70.06 -21.49
C GLY A 168 46.76 68.98 -21.75
N ASP A 169 46.34 68.84 -23.01
CA ASP A 169 45.38 67.79 -23.41
C ASP A 169 45.93 66.39 -23.13
N LEU A 170 47.18 66.13 -23.50
CA LEU A 170 47.86 64.85 -23.26
C LEU A 170 48.00 64.56 -21.75
N HIS A 171 48.41 65.55 -20.97
CA HIS A 171 48.57 65.42 -19.52
C HIS A 171 47.26 65.04 -18.84
N MET A 172 46.15 65.70 -19.20
CA MET A 172 44.83 65.38 -18.68
C MET A 172 44.36 63.98 -19.11
N LEU A 173 44.68 63.56 -20.34
CA LEU A 173 44.36 62.22 -20.80
C LEU A 173 45.12 61.15 -20.00
N SER A 174 46.41 61.35 -19.73
CA SER A 174 47.20 60.43 -18.89
C SER A 174 46.61 60.31 -17.48
N HIS A 175 46.11 61.41 -16.90
CA HIS A 175 45.40 61.37 -15.61
C HIS A 175 44.08 60.58 -15.68
N LEU A 176 43.28 60.79 -16.73
CA LEU A 176 42.01 60.10 -16.94
C LEU A 176 42.19 58.60 -17.14
N VAL A 177 43.08 58.21 -18.06
CA VAL A 177 43.42 56.79 -18.31
C VAL A 177 44.00 56.16 -17.05
N GLY A 178 44.85 56.88 -16.30
CA GLY A 178 45.35 56.40 -15.02
C GLY A 178 44.25 56.18 -13.99
N ALA A 179 43.23 57.04 -13.93
CA ALA A 179 42.10 56.88 -13.03
C ALA A 179 41.19 55.70 -13.41
N ALA A 180 40.88 55.55 -14.71
CA ALA A 180 40.11 54.44 -15.23
C ALA A 180 40.84 53.11 -15.01
N ASN A 181 42.12 53.01 -15.37
CA ASN A 181 42.92 51.81 -15.20
C ASN A 181 43.04 51.41 -13.72
N ARG A 182 43.12 52.36 -12.78
CA ARG A 182 43.08 52.05 -11.34
C ARG A 182 41.73 51.47 -10.90
N ALA A 183 40.61 51.97 -11.44
CA ALA A 183 39.30 51.42 -11.16
C ALA A 183 39.16 50.00 -11.72
N ASP A 184 39.67 49.78 -12.93
CA ASP A 184 39.69 48.47 -13.59
C ASP A 184 40.56 47.46 -12.82
N ILE A 185 41.76 47.85 -12.39
CA ILE A 185 42.63 47.01 -11.55
C ILE A 185 41.91 46.60 -10.26
N ARG A 186 41.26 47.55 -9.56
CA ARG A 186 40.48 47.22 -8.35
C ARG A 186 39.35 46.24 -8.66
N ARG A 187 38.66 46.43 -9.78
CA ARG A 187 37.57 45.54 -10.19
C ARG A 187 38.09 44.15 -10.52
N LEU A 188 39.22 44.05 -11.20
CA LEU A 188 39.86 42.80 -11.57
C LEU A 188 40.29 42.02 -10.32
N VAL A 189 40.99 42.67 -9.38
CA VAL A 189 41.40 42.04 -8.11
C VAL A 189 40.19 41.53 -7.33
N ALA A 190 39.11 42.32 -7.22
CA ALA A 190 37.89 41.89 -6.53
C ALA A 190 37.22 40.69 -7.21
N LEU A 191 37.22 40.64 -8.55
CA LEU A 191 36.68 39.50 -9.29
C LEU A 191 37.54 38.25 -9.13
N GLU A 192 38.86 38.39 -9.09
CA GLU A 192 39.78 37.26 -8.82
C GLU A 192 39.56 36.67 -7.42
N GLU A 193 39.38 37.52 -6.40
CA GLU A 193 39.06 37.08 -5.04
C GLU A 193 37.70 36.36 -4.96
N GLU A 194 36.67 36.91 -5.60
CA GLU A 194 35.34 36.30 -5.66
C GLU A 194 35.38 34.95 -6.38
N ASN A 195 36.11 34.87 -7.50
CA ASN A 195 36.27 33.65 -8.27
C ASN A 195 36.96 32.55 -7.44
N ALA A 196 38.05 32.89 -6.74
CA ALA A 196 38.73 31.97 -5.83
C ALA A 196 37.81 31.47 -4.70
N ALA A 197 37.01 32.36 -4.11
CA ALA A 197 36.06 32.00 -3.07
C ALA A 197 34.95 31.06 -3.57
N LEU A 198 34.45 31.31 -4.79
CA LEU A 198 33.45 30.44 -5.44
C LEU A 198 34.02 29.07 -5.78
N HIS A 199 35.26 29.00 -6.29
CA HIS A 199 35.95 27.73 -6.53
C HIS A 199 36.10 26.92 -5.24
N ALA A 200 36.59 27.55 -4.16
CA ALA A 200 36.70 26.90 -2.85
C ALA A 200 35.34 26.44 -2.28
N LYS A 201 34.24 27.14 -2.61
CA LYS A 201 32.89 26.71 -2.25
C LYS A 201 32.44 25.51 -3.07
N LEU A 202 32.68 25.51 -4.38
CA LEU A 202 32.35 24.38 -5.27
C LEU A 202 33.12 23.12 -4.89
N GLU A 203 34.42 23.22 -4.61
CA GLU A 203 35.23 22.08 -4.17
C GLU A 203 34.67 21.47 -2.87
N ARG A 204 34.32 22.30 -1.88
CA ARG A 204 33.68 21.82 -0.64
C ARG A 204 32.34 21.15 -0.89
N GLN A 205 31.52 21.68 -1.81
CA GLN A 205 30.24 21.08 -2.17
C GLN A 205 30.42 19.75 -2.91
N GLN A 206 31.38 19.66 -3.83
CA GLN A 206 31.72 18.43 -4.55
C GLN A 206 32.24 17.36 -3.59
N ALA A 207 33.15 17.71 -2.68
CA ALA A 207 33.65 16.78 -1.66
C ALA A 207 32.51 16.24 -0.79
N ARG A 208 31.60 17.11 -0.32
CA ARG A 208 30.43 16.69 0.47
C ARG A 208 29.49 15.78 -0.31
N LEU A 209 29.23 16.07 -1.60
CA LEU A 209 28.39 15.22 -2.45
C LEU A 209 29.03 13.85 -2.69
N GLN A 210 30.34 13.81 -2.92
CA GLN A 210 31.10 12.56 -3.05
C GLN A 210 31.05 11.76 -1.75
N GLU A 211 31.27 12.39 -0.60
CA GLU A 211 31.19 11.74 0.71
C GLU A 211 29.79 11.17 0.97
N MET A 212 28.73 11.93 0.69
CA MET A 212 27.36 11.42 0.83
C MET A 212 27.07 10.26 -0.14
N SER A 213 27.61 10.30 -1.36
CA SER A 213 27.49 9.20 -2.32
C SER A 213 28.21 7.95 -1.83
N THR A 214 29.45 8.07 -1.35
CA THR A 214 30.21 6.93 -0.85
C THR A 214 29.58 6.33 0.39
N GLN A 215 29.07 7.15 1.32
CA GLN A 215 28.29 6.70 2.47
C GLN A 215 27.02 5.95 2.05
N ARG A 216 26.27 6.48 1.09
CA ARG A 216 25.07 5.82 0.54
C ARG A 216 25.43 4.48 -0.10
N ASP A 217 26.47 4.45 -0.92
CA ASP A 217 26.88 3.25 -1.66
C ASP A 217 27.38 2.17 -0.69
N ALA A 218 28.10 2.56 0.38
CA ALA A 218 28.48 1.64 1.46
C ALA A 218 27.25 1.09 2.21
N ALA A 219 26.27 1.94 2.54
CA ALA A 219 25.03 1.50 3.20
C ALA A 219 24.20 0.56 2.31
N LEU A 220 24.15 0.81 1.00
CA LEU A 220 23.51 -0.08 0.03
C LEU A 220 24.21 -1.44 -0.03
N GLN A 221 25.55 -1.44 -0.10
CA GLN A 221 26.34 -2.68 -0.08
C GLN A 221 26.13 -3.47 1.21
N GLU A 222 26.09 -2.81 2.36
CA GLU A 222 25.82 -3.46 3.65
C GLU A 222 24.43 -4.09 3.67
N ARG A 223 23.39 -3.35 3.22
CA ARG A 223 22.03 -3.85 3.10
C ARG A 223 21.95 -5.05 2.15
N ASP A 224 22.59 -4.96 0.99
CA ASP A 224 22.57 -6.02 -0.01
C ASP A 224 23.33 -7.27 0.49
N ALA A 225 24.42 -7.08 1.25
CA ALA A 225 25.12 -8.18 1.91
C ALA A 225 24.29 -8.83 3.02
N LEU A 226 23.53 -8.06 3.81
CA LEU A 226 22.59 -8.58 4.79
C LEU A 226 21.45 -9.36 4.12
N ALA A 227 20.87 -8.83 3.05
CA ALA A 227 19.85 -9.50 2.25
C ALA A 227 20.39 -10.79 1.61
N ALA A 228 21.61 -10.76 1.06
CA ALA A 228 22.27 -11.95 0.53
C ALA A 228 22.54 -12.99 1.61
N ARG A 229 22.94 -12.60 2.83
CA ARG A 229 23.11 -13.52 3.97
C ARG A 229 21.78 -14.12 4.45
N GLN A 230 20.71 -13.33 4.48
CA GLN A 230 19.36 -13.81 4.78
C GLN A 230 18.86 -14.80 3.72
N ASN A 231 19.10 -14.50 2.44
CA ASN A 231 18.75 -15.37 1.33
C ASN A 231 19.69 -16.59 1.20
N ALA A 232 20.89 -16.53 1.77
CA ALA A 232 21.85 -17.63 1.83
C ALA A 232 21.65 -18.52 3.07
N GLN A 233 20.79 -18.15 4.02
CA GLN A 233 20.29 -19.12 5.02
C GLN A 233 19.38 -20.12 4.31
N PRO A 234 19.63 -21.42 4.49
CA PRO A 234 19.86 -22.27 3.32
C PRO A 234 18.62 -23.06 2.92
N LEU A 235 18.74 -23.73 1.77
CA LEU A 235 18.03 -24.91 1.25
C LEU A 235 17.49 -25.93 2.30
N ALA A 236 17.89 -25.85 3.57
CA ALA A 236 17.28 -26.54 4.71
C ALA A 236 15.86 -26.03 5.02
N ALA A 237 15.57 -24.74 4.87
CA ALA A 237 14.19 -24.23 4.99
C ALA A 237 13.32 -24.75 3.85
N GLU A 238 13.87 -24.88 2.64
CA GLU A 238 13.16 -25.40 1.47
C GLU A 238 13.00 -26.94 1.50
N SER A 239 13.85 -27.67 2.22
CA SER A 239 13.66 -29.11 2.49
C SER A 239 12.66 -29.32 3.62
N VAL A 240 12.75 -28.56 4.72
CA VAL A 240 11.80 -28.62 5.84
C VAL A 240 10.39 -28.23 5.38
N LEU A 241 10.25 -27.19 4.54
CA LEU A 241 8.96 -26.83 3.95
C LEU A 241 8.46 -27.89 2.95
N ARG A 242 9.35 -28.59 2.23
CA ARG A 242 8.95 -29.69 1.34
C ARG A 242 8.48 -30.91 2.13
N ASP A 243 9.16 -31.25 3.22
CA ASP A 243 8.79 -32.34 4.11
C ASP A 243 7.48 -32.03 4.84
N GLU A 244 7.30 -30.80 5.34
CA GLU A 244 6.04 -30.33 5.96
C GLU A 244 4.87 -30.34 4.96
N VAL A 245 5.09 -29.92 3.71
CA VAL A 245 4.06 -30.00 2.66
C VAL A 245 3.74 -31.45 2.29
N HIS A 246 4.71 -32.37 2.34
CA HIS A 246 4.47 -33.78 2.09
C HIS A 246 3.66 -34.42 3.22
N GLU A 247 4.04 -34.18 4.48
CA GLU A 247 3.31 -34.64 5.67
C GLU A 247 1.88 -34.10 5.71
N LEU A 248 1.68 -32.81 5.40
CA LEU A 248 0.35 -32.22 5.34
C LEU A 248 -0.51 -32.84 4.22
N ARG A 249 0.08 -33.20 3.08
CA ARG A 249 -0.62 -33.89 1.98
C ARG A 249 -1.02 -35.31 2.36
N GLU A 250 -0.15 -36.06 3.04
CA GLU A 250 -0.50 -37.39 3.54
C GLU A 250 -1.59 -37.33 4.62
N ALA A 251 -1.50 -36.36 5.54
CA ALA A 251 -2.52 -36.16 6.58
C ALA A 251 -3.89 -35.77 5.98
N LEU A 252 -3.91 -34.95 4.92
CA LEU A 252 -5.11 -34.61 4.17
C LEU A 252 -5.71 -35.85 3.48
N ALA A 253 -4.88 -36.63 2.78
CA ALA A 253 -5.33 -37.85 2.10
C ALA A 253 -5.93 -38.87 3.09
N ALA A 254 -5.28 -39.08 4.24
CA ALA A 254 -5.79 -39.96 5.29
C ALA A 254 -7.10 -39.45 5.90
N ARG A 255 -7.26 -38.12 6.03
CA ARG A 255 -8.50 -37.52 6.51
C ARG A 255 -9.64 -37.67 5.50
N ASP A 256 -9.36 -37.49 4.22
CA ASP A 256 -10.33 -37.63 3.14
C ASP A 256 -10.80 -39.09 3.01
N GLU A 257 -9.89 -40.07 3.12
CA GLU A 257 -10.24 -41.48 3.13
C GLU A 257 -11.14 -41.83 4.33
N ARG A 258 -10.83 -41.30 5.51
CA ARG A 258 -11.65 -41.47 6.71
C ARG A 258 -13.03 -40.82 6.56
N LEU A 259 -13.10 -39.64 5.96
CA LEU A 259 -14.36 -38.97 5.66
C LEU A 259 -15.20 -39.77 4.66
N ALA A 260 -14.59 -40.30 3.61
CA ALA A 260 -15.26 -41.14 2.62
C ALA A 260 -15.83 -42.40 3.26
N LEU A 261 -15.07 -43.07 4.14
CA LEU A 261 -15.55 -44.22 4.89
C LEU A 261 -16.74 -43.87 5.81
N HIS A 262 -16.66 -42.77 6.56
CA HIS A 262 -17.76 -42.32 7.42
C HIS A 262 -19.00 -41.96 6.60
N THR A 263 -18.83 -41.32 5.45
CA THR A 263 -19.92 -40.95 4.54
C THR A 263 -20.61 -42.20 4.00
N SER A 264 -19.85 -43.17 3.49
CA SER A 264 -20.38 -44.46 3.01
C SER A 264 -21.12 -45.24 4.11
N ARG A 265 -20.57 -45.26 5.33
CA ARG A 265 -21.25 -45.89 6.49
C ARG A 265 -22.56 -45.21 6.83
N ARG A 266 -22.62 -43.87 6.78
CA ARG A 266 -23.84 -43.09 7.04
C ARG A 266 -24.89 -43.37 5.98
N GLU A 267 -24.54 -43.32 4.70
CA GLU A 267 -25.44 -43.63 3.59
C GLU A 267 -26.01 -45.06 3.70
N ALA A 268 -25.16 -46.04 4.01
CA ALA A 268 -25.60 -47.43 4.22
C ALA A 268 -26.50 -47.61 5.45
N ALA A 269 -26.36 -46.75 6.47
CA ALA A 269 -27.25 -46.75 7.64
C ALA A 269 -28.60 -46.07 7.31
N GLU A 270 -28.58 -44.95 6.59
CA GLU A 270 -29.77 -44.24 6.13
C GLU A 270 -30.62 -45.12 5.20
N GLN A 271 -29.99 -45.84 4.26
CA GLN A 271 -30.67 -46.81 3.40
C GLN A 271 -31.33 -47.94 4.19
N ARG A 272 -30.65 -48.46 5.23
CA ARG A 272 -31.22 -49.49 6.11
C ARG A 272 -32.43 -48.97 6.89
N ILE A 273 -32.34 -47.78 7.47
CA ILE A 273 -33.46 -47.14 8.17
C ILE A 273 -34.64 -46.92 7.22
N ALA A 274 -34.39 -46.45 5.99
CA ALA A 274 -35.44 -46.25 5.00
C ALA A 274 -36.14 -47.57 4.63
N ALA A 275 -35.37 -48.65 4.44
CA ALA A 275 -35.92 -49.98 4.14
C ALA A 275 -36.74 -50.54 5.32
N GLU A 276 -36.24 -50.41 6.55
CA GLU A 276 -36.96 -50.81 7.76
C GLU A 276 -38.25 -50.01 7.95
N GLN A 277 -38.23 -48.70 7.74
CA GLN A 277 -39.42 -47.85 7.80
C GLN A 277 -40.46 -48.23 6.75
N ALA A 278 -40.04 -48.55 5.52
CA ALA A 278 -40.93 -49.02 4.47
C ALA A 278 -41.58 -50.37 4.87
N SER A 279 -40.79 -51.30 5.40
CA SER A 279 -41.27 -52.59 5.91
C SER A 279 -42.25 -52.43 7.07
N ALA A 280 -41.94 -51.55 8.03
CA ALA A 280 -42.82 -51.23 9.16
C ALA A 280 -44.15 -50.62 8.72
N ARG A 281 -44.15 -49.73 7.72
CA ARG A 281 -45.39 -49.19 7.14
C ARG A 281 -46.22 -50.28 6.48
N ALA A 282 -45.59 -51.17 5.71
CA ALA A 282 -46.28 -52.28 5.06
C ALA A 282 -46.88 -53.27 6.09
N MET A 283 -46.16 -53.56 7.18
CA MET A 283 -46.67 -54.40 8.26
C MET A 283 -47.84 -53.74 9.00
N ARG A 284 -47.79 -52.42 9.27
CA ARG A 284 -48.91 -51.68 9.88
C ARG A 284 -50.16 -51.71 9.01
N ALA A 285 -50.02 -51.48 7.70
CA ALA A 285 -51.15 -51.57 6.77
C ALA A 285 -51.80 -52.97 6.80
N ARG A 286 -50.99 -54.04 6.81
CA ARG A 286 -51.50 -55.42 6.93
C ARG A 286 -52.20 -55.66 8.27
N LEU A 287 -51.69 -55.11 9.37
CA LEU A 287 -52.35 -55.21 10.68
C LEU A 287 -53.69 -54.48 10.68
N ASP A 288 -53.76 -53.29 10.11
CA ASP A 288 -55.01 -52.52 9.99
C ASP A 288 -56.05 -53.29 9.16
N ASP A 289 -55.65 -53.89 8.04
CA ASP A 289 -56.51 -54.74 7.19
C ASP A 289 -57.02 -55.98 7.96
N LEU A 290 -56.14 -56.67 8.68
CA LEU A 290 -56.52 -57.83 9.49
C LEU A 290 -57.43 -57.44 10.66
N MET A 291 -57.19 -56.30 11.31
CA MET A 291 -58.05 -55.78 12.37
C MET A 291 -59.44 -55.42 11.85
N ALA A 292 -59.52 -54.81 10.66
CA ALA A 292 -60.80 -54.56 10.00
C ALA A 292 -61.53 -55.87 9.70
N MET A 293 -60.85 -56.88 9.17
CA MET A 293 -61.42 -58.19 8.89
C MET A 293 -61.94 -58.88 10.17
N VAL A 294 -61.17 -58.89 11.25
CA VAL A 294 -61.59 -59.46 12.55
C VAL A 294 -62.81 -58.72 13.10
N LYS A 295 -62.87 -57.40 12.96
CA LYS A 295 -64.03 -56.60 13.38
C LYS A 295 -65.29 -56.99 12.60
N THR A 296 -65.17 -57.17 11.28
CA THR A 296 -66.28 -57.62 10.43
C THR A 296 -66.74 -59.02 10.83
N LEU A 297 -65.83 -59.99 10.96
CA LEU A 297 -66.15 -61.36 11.36
C LEU A 297 -66.80 -61.43 12.76
N ARG A 298 -66.36 -60.60 13.71
CA ARG A 298 -67.00 -60.52 15.04
C ARG A 298 -68.41 -59.95 14.97
N ALA A 299 -68.65 -58.94 14.14
CA ALA A 299 -69.99 -58.39 13.93
C ALA A 299 -70.92 -59.41 13.28
N GLU A 300 -70.44 -60.13 12.26
CA GLU A 300 -71.17 -61.23 11.62
C GLU A 300 -71.49 -62.35 12.61
N ALA A 301 -70.51 -62.80 13.39
CA ALA A 301 -70.73 -63.83 14.42
C ALA A 301 -71.74 -63.37 15.48
N SER A 302 -71.67 -62.12 15.95
CA SER A 302 -72.62 -61.57 16.90
C SER A 302 -74.04 -61.47 16.33
N ALA A 303 -74.18 -61.15 15.04
CA ALA A 303 -75.48 -61.09 14.37
C ALA A 303 -76.10 -62.49 14.22
N ILE A 304 -75.27 -63.50 13.88
CA ILE A 304 -75.70 -64.90 13.83
C ILE A 304 -76.12 -65.39 15.22
N GLU A 305 -75.32 -65.11 16.26
CA GLU A 305 -75.67 -65.45 17.66
C GLU A 305 -77.01 -64.83 18.07
N GLN A 306 -77.25 -63.55 17.75
CA GLN A 306 -78.50 -62.88 18.06
C GLN A 306 -79.69 -63.46 17.29
N ALA A 307 -79.52 -63.83 16.02
CA ALA A 307 -80.56 -64.44 15.20
C ALA A 307 -80.94 -65.85 15.68
N VAL A 308 -79.95 -66.66 16.07
CA VAL A 308 -80.17 -67.98 16.69
C VAL A 308 -80.87 -67.82 18.04
N GLN A 309 -80.47 -66.83 18.84
CA GLN A 309 -81.08 -66.56 20.13
C GLN A 309 -82.53 -66.08 20.03
N ALA A 310 -82.88 -65.32 18.98
CA ALA A 310 -84.24 -64.88 18.70
C ALA A 310 -85.13 -65.99 18.10
N SER A 311 -84.53 -66.99 17.44
CA SER A 311 -85.26 -68.15 16.89
C SER A 311 -85.49 -69.26 17.92
N ALA A 312 -84.85 -69.18 19.09
CA ALA A 312 -84.99 -70.13 20.20
C ALA A 312 -86.16 -69.81 21.17
N ASP A 313 -87.09 -68.94 20.77
CA ASP A 313 -88.31 -68.58 21.53
C ASP A 313 -89.52 -69.52 21.24
N ASP A 314 -89.31 -70.70 20.65
CA ASP A 314 -90.36 -71.73 20.46
C ASP A 314 -90.01 -73.04 21.23
N PRO A 315 -90.81 -73.48 22.21
CA PRO A 315 -90.47 -74.60 23.08
C PRO A 315 -91.04 -75.93 22.55
N ALA A 316 -90.35 -76.62 21.63
CA ALA A 316 -90.63 -78.04 21.35
C ALA A 316 -89.57 -78.70 20.46
N GLU A 317 -88.71 -79.55 21.03
CA GLU A 317 -88.71 -81.01 20.78
C GLU A 317 -87.45 -81.68 21.37
N ARG A 318 -87.69 -82.80 22.07
CA ARG A 318 -86.70 -83.61 22.77
C ARG A 318 -85.85 -84.40 21.77
N ALA A 319 -84.55 -84.12 21.75
CA ALA A 319 -83.52 -85.04 21.26
C ALA A 319 -82.39 -85.08 22.30
N ALA A 320 -82.05 -86.30 22.76
CA ALA A 320 -81.04 -86.65 23.77
C ALA A 320 -80.30 -85.48 24.43
N ASP A 321 -80.76 -85.09 25.63
CA ASP A 321 -80.33 -83.88 26.35
C ASP A 321 -78.79 -83.78 26.42
N PRO A 322 -78.13 -82.86 25.68
CA PRO A 322 -76.67 -82.67 25.72
C PRO A 322 -76.21 -82.00 27.02
N LEU A 323 -77.15 -81.75 27.94
CA LEU A 323 -76.99 -80.94 29.14
C LEU A 323 -77.48 -81.71 30.39
N SER A 324 -77.55 -83.05 30.35
CA SER A 324 -77.97 -83.88 31.48
C SER A 324 -77.16 -83.62 32.76
N ILE A 325 -75.89 -83.24 32.63
CA ILE A 325 -75.04 -82.82 33.74
C ILE A 325 -75.59 -81.62 34.54
N LEU A 326 -76.51 -80.83 33.96
CA LEU A 326 -77.14 -79.71 34.66
C LEU A 326 -78.27 -80.14 35.59
N GLN A 327 -78.84 -81.34 35.43
CA GLN A 327 -79.97 -81.80 36.23
C GLN A 327 -79.58 -81.96 37.71
N GLY A 328 -80.22 -81.20 38.60
CA GLY A 328 -79.91 -81.18 40.03
C GLY A 328 -78.59 -80.45 40.39
N THR A 329 -77.93 -79.84 39.41
CA THR A 329 -76.65 -79.14 39.59
C THR A 329 -76.87 -77.68 39.94
N ARG A 330 -76.11 -77.19 40.93
CA ARG A 330 -76.10 -75.78 41.35
C ARG A 330 -74.90 -75.07 40.74
N LEU A 331 -75.14 -74.24 39.73
CA LEU A 331 -74.14 -73.53 38.94
C LEU A 331 -74.04 -72.06 39.37
N VAL A 332 -72.84 -71.55 39.58
CA VAL A 332 -72.61 -70.11 39.76
C VAL A 332 -71.94 -69.55 38.51
N TYR A 333 -72.59 -68.62 37.83
CA TYR A 333 -72.05 -67.95 36.65
C TYR A 333 -71.58 -66.56 37.03
N VAL A 334 -70.28 -66.29 36.92
CA VAL A 334 -69.65 -65.06 37.41
C VAL A 334 -69.13 -64.23 36.25
N GLY A 335 -69.72 -63.06 36.04
CA GLY A 335 -69.43 -62.15 34.94
C GLY A 335 -70.45 -62.24 33.81
N GLY A 336 -70.00 -61.87 32.62
CA GLY A 336 -70.76 -62.01 31.37
C GLY A 336 -71.61 -60.82 30.97
N ARG A 337 -72.36 -61.01 29.87
CA ARG A 337 -73.19 -59.96 29.25
C ARG A 337 -74.65 -60.14 29.68
N PRO A 338 -75.41 -59.08 30.02
CA PRO A 338 -76.81 -59.21 30.48
C PRO A 338 -77.72 -60.04 29.56
N GLY A 339 -77.50 -59.96 28.23
CA GLY A 339 -78.21 -60.78 27.25
C GLY A 339 -77.88 -62.27 27.36
N SER A 340 -76.59 -62.62 27.30
CA SER A 340 -76.11 -64.01 27.44
C SER A 340 -76.49 -64.61 28.79
N ASN A 341 -76.41 -63.83 29.87
CA ASN A 341 -76.71 -64.30 31.22
C ASN A 341 -78.18 -64.72 31.36
N ARG A 342 -79.12 -64.00 30.72
CA ARG A 342 -80.54 -64.41 30.68
C ARG A 342 -80.74 -65.72 29.93
N ALA A 343 -80.08 -65.90 28.80
CA ALA A 343 -80.15 -67.14 28.02
C ALA A 343 -79.54 -68.33 28.77
N ILE A 344 -78.35 -68.16 29.34
CA ILE A 344 -77.67 -69.16 30.16
C ILE A 344 -78.54 -69.57 31.35
N LYS A 345 -79.16 -68.59 32.03
CA LYS A 345 -80.08 -68.86 33.13
C LYS A 345 -81.23 -69.76 32.69
N ARG A 346 -81.91 -69.43 31.58
CA ARG A 346 -83.00 -70.26 31.03
C ARG A 346 -82.52 -71.66 30.66
N ILE A 347 -81.35 -71.80 30.04
CA ILE A 347 -80.79 -73.10 29.65
C ILE A 347 -80.59 -74.00 30.87
N VAL A 348 -79.99 -73.46 31.94
CA VAL A 348 -79.74 -74.22 33.17
C VAL A 348 -81.05 -74.61 33.86
N GLU A 349 -81.99 -73.65 33.99
CA GLU A 349 -83.30 -73.91 34.63
C GLU A 349 -84.15 -74.92 33.84
N THR A 350 -84.12 -74.87 32.50
CA THR A 350 -84.86 -75.81 31.63
C THR A 350 -84.30 -77.24 31.72
N ALA A 351 -82.97 -77.37 31.91
CA ALA A 351 -82.31 -78.65 32.13
C ALA A 351 -82.47 -79.19 33.57
N GLY A 352 -83.20 -78.48 34.44
CA GLY A 352 -83.47 -78.90 35.82
C GLY A 352 -82.35 -78.58 36.82
N GLY A 353 -81.47 -77.64 36.49
CA GLY A 353 -80.42 -77.12 37.37
C GLY A 353 -80.81 -75.79 38.02
N GLU A 354 -80.03 -75.39 39.04
CA GLU A 354 -80.15 -74.09 39.69
C GLU A 354 -78.97 -73.20 39.29
N VAL A 355 -79.23 -71.96 38.88
CA VAL A 355 -78.16 -71.01 38.50
C VAL A 355 -78.21 -69.73 39.32
N THR A 356 -77.07 -69.37 39.92
CA THR A 356 -76.84 -68.07 40.53
C THR A 356 -75.96 -67.23 39.61
N LEU A 357 -76.51 -66.13 39.10
CA LEU A 357 -75.76 -65.17 38.29
C LEU A 357 -75.12 -64.13 39.22
N HIS A 358 -73.83 -63.88 39.05
CA HIS A 358 -73.13 -62.75 39.64
C HIS A 358 -72.48 -61.96 38.51
N ASP A 359 -72.49 -60.64 38.58
CA ASP A 359 -71.93 -59.76 37.55
C ASP A 359 -70.38 -59.74 37.45
N GLY A 360 -69.69 -60.53 38.28
CA GLY A 360 -68.23 -60.54 38.33
C GLY A 360 -67.60 -59.22 38.78
N GLY A 361 -68.25 -58.44 39.66
CA GLY A 361 -67.65 -57.33 40.42
C GLY A 361 -67.90 -55.92 39.86
N ILE A 362 -68.90 -55.74 38.99
CA ILE A 362 -69.19 -54.47 38.31
C ILE A 362 -70.19 -53.59 39.11
N GLU A 363 -71.19 -54.19 39.74
CA GLU A 363 -72.29 -53.57 40.51
C GLU A 363 -72.50 -54.25 41.90
N ASP A 364 -72.33 -55.57 42.02
CA ASP A 364 -72.51 -56.32 43.27
C ASP A 364 -71.28 -56.25 44.19
N ARG A 365 -71.52 -56.09 45.51
CA ARG A 365 -70.46 -56.01 46.52
C ARG A 365 -69.68 -57.32 46.57
N LYS A 366 -68.33 -57.27 46.54
CA LYS A 366 -67.41 -58.43 46.60
C LYS A 366 -67.73 -59.49 47.68
N GLY A 367 -68.40 -59.10 48.77
CA GLY A 367 -68.88 -60.02 49.81
C GLY A 367 -70.01 -60.96 49.36
N LEU A 368 -70.84 -60.56 48.40
CA LEU A 368 -71.92 -61.38 47.83
C LEU A 368 -71.36 -62.52 46.98
N LEU A 369 -70.30 -62.28 46.20
CA LEU A 369 -69.60 -63.34 45.46
C LEU A 369 -69.07 -64.42 46.41
N ALA A 370 -68.42 -64.00 47.49
CA ALA A 370 -67.87 -64.94 48.47
C ALA A 370 -68.96 -65.75 49.20
N ALA A 371 -70.16 -65.21 49.33
CA ALA A 371 -71.31 -65.89 49.93
C ALA A 371 -72.07 -66.80 48.96
N ALA A 372 -72.04 -66.50 47.65
CA ALA A 372 -72.76 -67.27 46.63
C ALA A 372 -72.05 -68.58 46.22
N LEU A 373 -70.72 -68.65 46.39
CA LEU A 373 -69.89 -69.77 45.97
C LEU A 373 -70.05 -71.04 46.85
N PRO A 374 -70.13 -70.98 48.19
CA PRO A 374 -70.31 -72.17 49.01
C PRO A 374 -71.57 -72.99 48.64
N GLY A 375 -71.38 -74.28 48.41
CA GLY A 375 -72.46 -75.21 48.03
C GLY A 375 -72.83 -75.17 46.54
N ALA A 376 -72.06 -74.49 45.69
CA ALA A 376 -72.12 -74.68 44.25
C ALA A 376 -71.45 -76.01 43.86
N HIS A 377 -72.01 -76.68 42.86
CA HIS A 377 -71.41 -77.87 42.25
C HIS A 377 -70.35 -77.48 41.21
N MET A 378 -70.59 -76.40 40.46
CA MET A 378 -69.60 -75.83 39.55
C MET A 378 -69.74 -74.32 39.41
N VAL A 379 -68.62 -73.68 39.06
CA VAL A 379 -68.54 -72.23 38.82
C VAL A 379 -68.03 -71.97 37.42
N VAL A 380 -68.71 -71.12 36.65
CA VAL A 380 -68.34 -70.81 35.28
C VAL A 380 -68.14 -69.30 35.14
N PHE A 381 -67.05 -68.87 34.50
CA PHE A 381 -66.79 -67.44 34.31
C PHE A 381 -66.16 -67.15 32.93
N PRO A 382 -66.64 -66.16 32.18
CA PRO A 382 -66.01 -65.72 30.94
C PRO A 382 -64.82 -64.80 31.19
N VAL A 383 -63.66 -65.15 30.64
CA VAL A 383 -62.39 -64.44 30.86
C VAL A 383 -62.41 -63.03 30.25
N ASP A 384 -63.24 -62.79 29.23
CA ASP A 384 -63.42 -61.48 28.60
C ASP A 384 -64.43 -60.57 29.33
N CYS A 385 -65.16 -61.07 30.33
CA CYS A 385 -66.18 -60.32 31.06
C CYS A 385 -66.20 -60.67 32.57
N ILE A 386 -65.02 -60.68 33.19
CA ILE A 386 -64.83 -60.75 34.65
C ILE A 386 -63.65 -59.84 35.04
N ASP A 387 -63.74 -59.12 36.15
CA ASP A 387 -62.59 -58.35 36.64
C ASP A 387 -61.51 -59.26 37.27
N HIS A 388 -60.26 -58.78 37.28
CA HIS A 388 -59.12 -59.58 37.73
C HIS A 388 -59.20 -59.98 39.21
N ASP A 389 -59.73 -59.11 40.08
CA ASP A 389 -59.87 -59.39 41.50
C ASP A 389 -60.95 -60.44 41.76
N SER A 390 -62.10 -60.34 41.06
CA SER A 390 -63.20 -61.30 41.17
C SER A 390 -62.78 -62.69 40.71
N MET A 391 -62.01 -62.79 39.63
CA MET A 391 -61.43 -64.06 39.17
C MET A 391 -60.49 -64.69 40.23
N ASN A 392 -59.59 -63.88 40.82
CA ASN A 392 -58.67 -64.36 41.85
C ASN A 392 -59.38 -64.74 43.16
N LEU A 393 -60.45 -64.04 43.52
CA LEU A 393 -61.29 -64.38 44.67
C LEU A 393 -62.03 -65.69 44.44
N LEU A 394 -62.66 -65.85 43.27
CA LEU A 394 -63.36 -67.05 42.85
C LEU A 394 -62.44 -68.28 42.94
N LYS A 395 -61.24 -68.22 42.35
CA LYS A 395 -60.28 -69.34 42.39
C LYS A 395 -59.94 -69.75 43.83
N ARG A 396 -59.58 -68.79 44.68
CA ARG A 396 -59.22 -69.04 46.08
C ARG A 396 -60.35 -69.72 46.87
N ILE A 397 -61.60 -69.32 46.64
CA ILE A 397 -62.75 -69.90 47.33
C ILE A 397 -63.08 -71.29 46.77
N CYS A 398 -63.07 -71.44 45.45
CA CYS A 398 -63.33 -72.73 44.82
C CYS A 398 -62.29 -73.79 45.23
N GLU A 399 -61.01 -73.42 45.28
CA GLU A 399 -59.94 -74.30 45.77
C GLU A 399 -60.12 -74.67 47.24
N ARG A 400 -60.48 -73.71 48.10
CA ARG A 400 -60.72 -73.96 49.54
C ARG A 400 -61.89 -74.91 49.78
N HIS A 401 -62.96 -74.79 49.00
CA HIS A 401 -64.18 -75.57 49.15
C HIS A 401 -64.26 -76.79 48.23
N HIS A 402 -63.19 -77.07 47.45
CA HIS A 402 -63.11 -78.16 46.48
C HIS A 402 -64.25 -78.11 45.44
N ILE A 403 -64.59 -76.90 44.98
CA ILE A 403 -65.62 -76.65 43.95
C ILE A 403 -64.94 -76.57 42.59
N ALA A 404 -65.47 -77.29 41.60
CA ALA A 404 -64.98 -77.22 40.23
C ALA A 404 -65.25 -75.84 39.61
N TYR A 405 -64.27 -75.27 38.93
CA TYR A 405 -64.44 -73.99 38.22
C TYR A 405 -63.92 -74.07 36.78
N TYR A 406 -64.59 -73.37 35.86
CA TYR A 406 -64.31 -73.42 34.43
C TYR A 406 -64.27 -72.02 33.79
N PRO A 407 -63.13 -71.61 33.20
CA PRO A 407 -63.05 -70.40 32.41
C PRO A 407 -63.68 -70.59 31.02
N LEU A 408 -64.49 -69.63 30.58
CA LEU A 408 -64.99 -69.52 29.21
C LEU A 408 -64.13 -68.54 28.41
N ARG A 409 -63.87 -68.85 27.15
CA ARG A 409 -63.12 -67.98 26.24
C ARG A 409 -63.86 -66.65 25.98
N THR A 410 -65.18 -66.70 25.89
CA THR A 410 -66.02 -65.51 25.66
C THR A 410 -67.32 -65.55 26.46
N ALA A 411 -67.90 -64.39 26.75
CA ALA A 411 -69.21 -64.22 27.36
C ALA A 411 -70.37 -64.48 26.38
N SER A 412 -70.37 -65.64 25.72
CA SER A 412 -71.38 -66.09 24.75
C SER A 412 -72.11 -67.34 25.24
N VAL A 413 -73.35 -67.49 24.76
CA VAL A 413 -74.15 -68.70 24.99
C VAL A 413 -73.47 -69.91 24.34
N ALA A 414 -72.87 -69.73 23.15
CA ALA A 414 -72.15 -70.79 22.45
C ALA A 414 -70.95 -71.32 23.25
N SER A 415 -70.14 -70.44 23.87
CA SER A 415 -69.03 -70.88 24.74
C SER A 415 -69.54 -71.63 25.97
N PHE A 416 -70.66 -71.21 26.55
CA PHE A 416 -71.28 -71.91 27.67
C PHE A 416 -71.80 -73.29 27.27
N VAL A 417 -72.58 -73.40 26.20
CA VAL A 417 -73.14 -74.67 25.71
C VAL A 417 -72.04 -75.64 25.30
N GLU A 418 -70.97 -75.15 24.66
CA GLU A 418 -69.81 -75.98 24.30
C GLU A 418 -69.11 -76.54 25.54
N LEU A 419 -68.90 -75.72 26.57
CA LEU A 419 -68.32 -76.18 27.84
C LEU A 419 -69.21 -77.26 28.47
N ILE A 420 -70.52 -77.00 28.61
CA ILE A 420 -71.42 -77.97 29.25
C ILE A 420 -71.51 -79.25 28.43
N GLY A 421 -71.61 -79.18 27.10
CA GLY A 421 -71.63 -80.36 26.23
C GLY A 421 -70.34 -81.17 26.32
N ARG A 422 -69.19 -80.51 26.47
CA ARG A 422 -67.91 -81.18 26.71
C ARG A 422 -67.86 -81.86 28.08
N LEU A 423 -68.37 -81.21 29.12
CA LEU A 423 -68.44 -81.78 30.47
C LEU A 423 -69.43 -82.95 30.55
N ASP A 424 -70.56 -82.86 29.85
CA ASP A 424 -71.54 -83.93 29.75
C ASP A 424 -70.97 -85.14 29.01
N ALA A 425 -70.25 -84.93 27.90
CA ALA A 425 -69.52 -85.99 27.21
C ALA A 425 -68.46 -86.65 28.10
N GLN A 426 -67.70 -85.86 28.86
CA GLN A 426 -66.73 -86.38 29.83
C GLN A 426 -67.39 -87.16 30.97
N ALA A 427 -68.54 -86.71 31.48
CA ALA A 427 -69.28 -87.42 32.51
C ALA A 427 -69.85 -88.76 31.99
N ARG A 428 -70.30 -88.82 30.73
CA ARG A 428 -70.77 -90.05 30.08
C ARG A 428 -69.64 -91.05 29.84
N ASP A 429 -68.46 -90.58 29.41
CA ASP A 429 -67.28 -91.44 29.24
C ASP A 429 -66.80 -92.07 30.56
N VAL A 430 -67.06 -91.43 31.71
CA VAL A 430 -66.70 -91.96 33.04
C VAL A 430 -67.76 -92.94 33.59
N MET A 431 -69.00 -92.96 33.07
CA MET A 431 -70.09 -93.83 33.57
C MET A 431 -70.44 -95.02 32.67
N ALA A 432 -69.75 -95.24 31.53
CA ALA A 432 -69.90 -96.45 30.73
C ALA A 432 -69.09 -97.62 31.33
N PRO A 433 -69.67 -98.79 31.63
CA PRO A 433 -68.94 -99.94 32.17
C PRO A 433 -68.12 -100.67 31.09
N ASP A 434 -66.94 -101.14 31.48
CA ASP A 434 -65.98 -102.02 30.81
C ASP A 434 -66.41 -102.68 29.47
N ALA A 435 -65.74 -102.29 28.39
CA ALA A 435 -65.49 -103.18 27.26
C ALA A 435 -64.18 -102.83 26.53
N ALA A 436 -63.24 -103.76 26.65
CA ALA A 436 -62.14 -104.05 25.73
C ALA A 436 -60.92 -103.11 25.68
N THR A 437 -59.84 -103.72 26.19
CA THR A 437 -58.45 -103.73 25.66
C THR A 437 -57.62 -102.47 25.84
N GLY A 438 -56.61 -102.64 26.70
CA GLY A 438 -55.56 -101.69 26.98
C GLY A 438 -54.82 -101.21 25.74
N ASP A 439 -54.38 -99.97 25.83
CA ASP A 439 -52.96 -99.69 25.68
C ASP A 439 -52.61 -98.41 26.44
N THR A 440 -51.48 -98.46 27.13
CA THR A 440 -50.92 -97.32 27.87
C THR A 440 -50.64 -96.10 26.97
N PRO A 441 -50.61 -94.89 27.55
CA PRO A 441 -49.42 -94.09 27.31
C PRO A 441 -48.82 -93.56 28.60
N ARG A 442 -47.56 -93.97 28.82
CA ARG A 442 -46.60 -93.26 29.65
C ARG A 442 -46.23 -91.97 28.92
N PHE A 443 -46.66 -90.82 29.43
CA PHE A 443 -46.05 -89.55 29.07
C PHE A 443 -45.60 -88.83 30.35
N CYS A 444 -44.28 -88.80 30.52
CA CYS A 444 -43.57 -88.20 31.64
C CYS A 444 -43.28 -86.73 31.29
N LEU A 445 -43.79 -85.81 32.11
CA LEU A 445 -43.53 -84.37 32.00
C LEU A 445 -42.33 -83.98 32.88
N ARG A 446 -41.20 -83.67 32.25
CA ARG A 446 -40.22 -82.71 32.79
C ARG A 446 -39.32 -82.18 31.66
N HIS A 447 -39.81 -81.16 30.98
CA HIS A 447 -39.14 -79.88 30.69
C HIS A 447 -39.99 -79.11 29.67
N GLY A 448 -40.32 -77.88 30.05
CA GLY A 448 -41.10 -76.88 29.37
C GLY A 448 -41.21 -75.71 30.33
#